data_AF-A0A5Q4ZHG4-F1
#
_entry.id   AF-A0A5Q4ZHG4-F1
#
_cell.length_a   1.000
_cell.length_b   1.000
_cell.length_c   1.000
_cell.angle_alpha   90.00
_cell.angle_beta   90.00
_cell.angle_gamma   90.00
#
_symmetry.space_group_name_H-M   'P 1'
#
loop_
_entity.id
_entity.type
_entity.pdbx_description
1 polymer ?
#
loop_
_entity_poly.entity_id
_entity_poly.type
_entity_poly.pdbx_seq_one_letter_code
_entity_poly.pdbx_strand_id
1 'polypeptide(L)'
;MSSVIPFARLRVTTDNRTHRPGECAHHNIKLDSRGGIVTCRDCGASLSPFWALTMLAEQYELALDHARRLEDRLARADSRILELSAELDGQTRTKGRLEPAST
;
A
#
# COMPACT_ATOMS: atom_id res chain seq x y z
N MET A 1 33.62 7.43 24.29
CA MET A 1 32.33 7.83 24.89
C MET A 1 31.25 7.66 23.84
N SER A 2 30.49 6.56 23.90
CA SER A 2 29.36 6.29 23.01
C SER A 2 28.09 6.89 23.60
N SER A 3 27.65 8.04 23.07
CA SER A 3 26.34 8.60 23.40
C SER A 3 25.25 7.81 22.68
N VAL A 4 24.79 6.73 23.30
CA VAL A 4 23.55 6.07 22.89
C VAL A 4 22.41 6.96 23.37
N ILE A 5 21.69 7.61 22.45
CA ILE A 5 20.48 8.37 22.77
C ILE A 5 19.35 7.34 22.93
N PRO A 6 18.80 7.12 24.14
CA PRO A 6 17.63 6.27 24.29
C PRO A 6 16.45 6.94 23.57
N PHE A 7 15.84 6.25 22.62
CA PHE A 7 14.59 6.67 21.99
C PHE A 7 13.43 6.55 23.00
N ALA A 8 13.38 7.44 23.98
CA ALA A 8 12.14 7.75 24.66
C ALA A 8 11.17 8.28 23.57
N ARG A 9 9.93 7.76 23.53
CA ARG A 9 8.91 8.15 22.53
C ARG A 9 8.85 9.67 22.42
N LEU A 10 9.45 10.22 21.37
CA LEU A 10 9.50 11.65 21.13
C LEU A 10 8.06 12.14 20.92
N ARG A 11 7.62 13.10 21.72
CA ARG A 11 6.32 13.76 21.50
C ARG A 11 6.49 14.78 20.39
N VAL A 12 6.15 14.40 19.17
CA VAL A 12 6.09 15.30 18.02
C VAL A 12 4.68 15.86 17.94
N THR A 13 4.55 17.19 17.84
CA THR A 13 3.28 17.85 17.55
C THR A 13 3.33 18.36 16.12
N THR A 14 2.33 18.01 15.33
CA THR A 14 2.18 18.45 13.94
C THR A 14 1.00 19.42 13.86
N ASP A 15 1.19 20.54 13.18
CA ASP A 15 0.12 21.49 12.87
C ASP A 15 -0.29 21.30 11.40
N ASN A 16 -1.48 20.77 11.16
CA ASN A 16 -1.98 20.38 9.83
C ASN A 16 -2.91 21.43 9.19
N ARG A 17 -2.79 22.71 9.59
CA ARG A 17 -3.80 23.74 9.30
C ARG A 17 -3.60 24.54 8.01
N THR A 18 -2.66 24.17 7.14
CA THR A 18 -2.22 25.02 6.03
C THR A 18 -2.73 24.64 4.64
N HIS A 19 -3.46 23.54 4.45
CA HIS A 19 -3.93 23.13 3.12
C HIS A 19 -5.10 24.01 2.64
N ARG A 20 -4.92 24.75 1.53
CA ARG A 20 -5.99 25.50 0.86
C ARG A 20 -6.44 24.79 -0.43
N PRO A 21 -7.76 24.68 -0.68
CA PRO A 21 -8.27 24.11 -1.94
C PRO A 21 -7.80 24.91 -3.15
N GLY A 22 -7.17 24.23 -4.13
CA GLY A 22 -6.63 24.84 -5.35
C GLY A 22 -5.11 25.02 -5.37
N GLU A 23 -4.44 24.77 -4.24
CA GLU A 23 -2.97 24.73 -4.20
C GLU A 23 -2.44 23.39 -4.73
N CYS A 24 -1.20 23.39 -5.23
CA CYS A 24 -0.53 22.18 -5.69
C CYS A 24 -0.46 21.16 -4.53
N ALA A 25 -0.85 19.91 -4.78
CA ALA A 25 -0.78 18.86 -3.76
C ALA A 25 0.65 18.40 -3.46
N HIS A 26 1.64 18.84 -4.26
CA HIS A 26 3.05 18.55 -4.08
C HIS A 26 3.40 17.04 -4.00
N HIS A 27 2.62 16.17 -4.66
CA HIS A 27 2.87 14.73 -4.66
C HIS A 27 4.11 14.35 -5.49
N ASN A 28 4.48 15.18 -6.48
CA ASN A 28 5.65 14.94 -7.32
C ASN A 28 6.84 15.77 -6.84
N ILE A 29 7.61 15.21 -5.91
CA ILE A 29 8.79 15.88 -5.33
C ILE A 29 10.11 15.38 -5.93
N LYS A 30 11.11 16.25 -5.97
CA LYS A 30 12.50 15.98 -6.29
C LYS A 30 13.35 16.26 -5.06
N LEU A 31 14.02 15.23 -4.57
CA LEU A 31 15.02 15.32 -3.51
C LEU A 31 16.40 15.50 -4.14
N ASP A 32 17.06 16.63 -3.89
CA ASP A 32 18.46 16.81 -4.29
C ASP A 32 19.39 16.13 -3.28
N SER A 33 20.09 15.09 -3.73
CA SER A 33 21.01 14.29 -2.91
C SER A 33 22.26 15.04 -2.46
N ARG A 34 22.59 16.17 -3.09
CA ARG A 34 23.79 16.99 -2.77
C ARG A 34 23.43 18.26 -2.01
N GLY A 35 22.31 18.89 -2.38
CA GLY A 35 21.91 20.18 -1.82
C GLY A 35 21.02 20.11 -0.58
N GLY A 36 20.40 18.95 -0.30
CA GLY A 36 19.41 18.83 0.78
C GLY A 36 18.12 19.62 0.53
N ILE A 37 17.91 20.08 -0.71
CA ILE A 37 16.75 20.85 -1.12
C ILE A 37 15.69 19.89 -1.66
N VAL A 38 14.45 20.10 -1.24
CA VAL A 38 13.29 19.42 -1.82
C VAL A 38 12.52 20.40 -2.68
N THR A 39 12.19 20.01 -3.91
CA THR A 39 11.39 20.83 -4.83
C THR A 39 10.21 20.05 -5.37
N CYS A 40 9.07 20.69 -5.60
CA CYS A 40 7.99 20.10 -6.37
C CYS A 40 8.29 20.21 -7.86
N ARG A 41 8.09 19.13 -8.62
CA ARG A 41 8.24 19.15 -10.09
C ARG A 41 7.05 19.81 -10.80
N ASP A 42 5.87 19.80 -10.19
CA ASP A 42 4.65 20.28 -10.82
C ASP A 42 4.52 21.81 -10.73
N CYS A 43 4.80 22.39 -9.55
CA CYS A 43 4.71 23.84 -9.33
C CYS A 43 6.07 24.53 -9.17
N GLY A 44 7.18 23.78 -9.07
CA GLY A 44 8.53 24.33 -8.87
C GLY A 44 8.83 24.83 -7.46
N ALA A 45 7.87 24.76 -6.52
CA ALA A 45 8.05 25.27 -5.17
C ALA A 45 9.15 24.51 -4.41
N SER A 46 9.95 25.24 -3.63
CA SER A 46 10.86 24.64 -2.64
C SER A 46 10.04 24.21 -1.42
N LEU A 47 10.19 22.97 -1.02
CA LEU A 47 9.44 22.34 0.06
C LEU A 47 10.36 22.10 1.26
N SER A 48 9.77 22.14 2.45
CA SER A 48 10.49 21.74 3.67
C SER A 48 10.84 20.25 3.60
N PRO A 49 12.10 19.85 3.90
CA PRO A 49 12.46 18.45 4.04
C PRO A 49 11.60 17.69 5.05
N PHE A 50 11.18 18.34 6.14
CA PHE A 50 10.28 17.73 7.13
C PHE A 50 8.93 17.40 6.50
N TRP A 51 8.33 18.35 5.77
CA TRP A 51 7.07 18.11 5.06
C TRP A 51 7.19 16.96 4.06
N ALA A 52 8.29 16.92 3.31
CA ALA A 52 8.56 15.86 2.35
C ALA A 52 8.67 14.48 3.00
N LEU A 53 9.37 14.38 4.13
CA LEU A 53 9.49 13.13 4.88
C LEU A 53 8.14 12.69 5.49
N THR A 54 7.35 13.64 6.01
CA THR A 54 6.00 13.35 6.50
C THR A 54 5.11 12.83 5.38
N MET A 55 5.08 13.54 4.24
CA MET A 55 4.30 13.12 3.06
C MET A 55 4.72 11.73 2.58
N LEU A 56 6.03 11.46 2.46
CA LEU A 56 6.52 10.14 2.05
C LEU A 56 6.15 9.04 3.04
N ALA A 57 6.21 9.30 4.34
CA ALA A 57 5.78 8.33 5.36
C ALA A 57 4.28 8.02 5.25
N GLU A 58 3.44 9.04 5.06
CA GLU A 58 2.01 8.87 4.83
C GLU A 58 1.71 8.06 3.56
N GLN A 59 2.39 8.36 2.45
CA GLN A 59 2.23 7.61 1.21
C GLN A 59 2.71 6.15 1.35
N TYR A 60 3.75 5.92 2.15
CA TYR A 60 4.25 4.57 2.40
C TYR A 60 3.24 3.73 3.19
N GLU A 61 2.63 4.28 4.23
CA GLU A 61 1.55 3.59 4.98
C GLU A 61 0.36 3.27 4.08
N LEU A 62 -0.08 4.23 3.23
CA LEU A 62 -1.15 3.99 2.26
C LEU A 62 -0.79 2.87 1.27
N ALA A 63 0.45 2.82 0.81
CA ALA A 63 0.94 1.77 -0.09
C ALA A 63 0.96 0.39 0.61
N LEU A 64 1.39 0.33 1.88
CA LEU A 64 1.36 -0.91 2.66
C LEU A 64 -0.06 -1.42 2.88
N ASP A 65 -1.00 -0.53 3.22
CA ASP A 65 -2.41 -0.91 3.37
C ASP A 65 -3.03 -1.34 2.05
N HIS A 66 -2.61 -0.75 0.93
CA HIS A 66 -3.01 -1.22 -0.38
C HIS A 66 -2.46 -2.62 -0.68
N ALA A 67 -1.18 -2.87 -0.41
CA ALA A 67 -0.55 -4.18 -0.59
C ALA A 67 -1.26 -5.27 0.24
N ARG A 68 -1.51 -5.01 1.54
CA ARG A 68 -2.25 -5.93 2.41
C ARG A 68 -3.64 -6.28 1.85
N ARG A 69 -4.38 -5.29 1.36
CA ARG A 69 -5.71 -5.54 0.75
C ARG A 69 -5.63 -6.39 -0.52
N LEU A 70 -4.57 -6.23 -1.30
CA LEU A 70 -4.35 -7.06 -2.49
C LEU A 70 -3.99 -8.50 -2.11
N GLU A 71 -3.13 -8.69 -1.11
CA GLU A 71 -2.79 -10.00 -0.56
C GLU A 71 -4.04 -10.74 -0.06
N ASP A 72 -4.88 -10.07 0.74
CA ASP A 72 -6.14 -10.63 1.21
C ASP A 72 -7.09 -11.01 0.06
N ARG A 73 -7.12 -10.19 -1.00
CA ARG A 73 -7.96 -10.46 -2.16
C ARG A 73 -7.44 -11.67 -2.94
N LEU A 74 -6.13 -11.83 -3.08
CA LEU A 74 -5.51 -13.00 -3.70
C LEU A 74 -5.80 -14.27 -2.89
N ALA A 75 -5.60 -14.24 -1.57
CA ALA A 75 -5.88 -15.39 -0.69
C ALA A 75 -7.34 -15.85 -0.77
N ARG A 76 -8.30 -14.91 -0.85
CA ARG A 76 -9.72 -15.22 -1.05
C ARG A 76 -9.99 -15.83 -2.43
N ALA A 77 -9.35 -15.32 -3.48
CA ALA A 77 -9.48 -15.85 -4.83
C ALA A 77 -8.93 -17.28 -4.93
N ASP A 78 -7.76 -17.54 -4.35
CA ASP A 78 -7.14 -18.86 -4.32
C ASP A 78 -8.02 -19.88 -3.58
N SER A 79 -8.54 -19.48 -2.41
CA SER A 79 -9.49 -20.31 -1.65
C SER A 79 -10.73 -20.64 -2.49
N ARG A 80 -11.28 -19.65 -3.19
CA ARG A 80 -12.45 -19.84 -4.05
C ARG A 80 -12.17 -20.75 -5.24
N ILE A 81 -10.97 -20.68 -5.82
CA ILE A 81 -10.55 -21.57 -6.92
C ILE A 81 -10.51 -23.02 -6.43
N LEU A 82 -9.94 -23.26 -5.25
CA LEU A 82 -9.88 -24.61 -4.66
C LEU A 82 -11.28 -25.17 -4.39
N GLU A 83 -12.18 -24.37 -3.80
CA GLU A 83 -13.58 -24.75 -3.57
C GLU A 83 -14.29 -25.15 -4.86
N LEU A 84 -14.20 -24.29 -5.89
CA LEU A 84 -14.83 -24.54 -7.19
C LEU A 84 -14.24 -25.78 -7.88
N SER A 85 -12.94 -26.00 -7.76
CA SER A 85 -12.28 -27.18 -8.32
C SER A 85 -12.78 -28.46 -7.65
N ALA A 86 -12.91 -28.45 -6.32
CA ALA A 86 -13.48 -29.57 -5.57
C ALA A 86 -14.96 -29.83 -5.93
N GLU A 87 -15.74 -28.77 -6.15
CA GLU A 87 -17.13 -28.88 -6.60
C GLU A 87 -17.22 -29.53 -8.00
N LEU A 88 -16.40 -29.08 -8.95
CA LEU A 88 -16.32 -29.65 -10.30
C LEU A 88 -15.88 -31.11 -10.30
N ASP A 89 -14.89 -31.48 -9.49
CA ASP A 89 -14.44 -32.86 -9.31
C ASP A 89 -15.57 -33.75 -8.75
N GLY A 90 -16.33 -33.23 -7.78
CA GLY A 90 -17.49 -33.89 -7.20
C GLY A 90 -18.60 -34.14 -8.22
N GLN A 91 -18.93 -33.14 -9.03
CA GLN A 91 -19.93 -33.22 -10.11
C GLN A 91 -19.52 -34.23 -11.19
N THR A 92 -18.24 -34.25 -11.57
CA THR A 92 -17.73 -35.19 -12.57
C THR A 92 -17.86 -36.64 -12.08
N ARG A 93 -17.56 -36.90 -10.81
CA ARG A 93 -17.74 -38.22 -10.19
C ARG A 93 -19.20 -38.65 -10.08
N THR A 94 -20.12 -37.71 -9.80
CA THR A 94 -21.56 -38.01 -9.76
C THR A 94 -22.13 -38.27 -11.14
N LYS A 95 -21.72 -37.49 -12.16
CA LYS A 95 -22.14 -37.70 -13.55
C LYS A 95 -21.65 -39.02 -14.12
N GLY A 96 -20.38 -39.38 -13.90
CA GLY A 96 -19.83 -40.68 -14.34
C GLY A 96 -20.44 -41.89 -13.62
N ARG A 97 -21.03 -41.71 -12.43
CA ARG A 97 -21.79 -42.76 -11.72
C ARG A 97 -23.22 -42.91 -12.24
N LEU A 98 -23.78 -41.86 -12.86
CA LEU A 98 -25.15 -41.83 -13.37
C LEU A 98 -25.26 -42.26 -14.85
N GLU A 99 -24.16 -42.48 -15.55
CA GLU A 99 -24.13 -43.19 -16.84
C GLU A 99 -23.73 -44.66 -16.64
N PRO A 100 -24.66 -45.57 -16.28
CA PRO A 100 -24.42 -46.99 -16.41
C PRO A 100 -24.46 -47.40 -17.88
N ALA A 101 -23.63 -48.40 -18.21
CA ALA A 101 -23.47 -49.01 -19.52
C ALA A 101 -24.81 -49.22 -20.25
N SER A 102 -25.05 -48.46 -21.31
CA SER A 102 -25.99 -48.87 -22.35
C SER A 102 -25.32 -50.00 -23.13
N THR A 103 -25.91 -51.19 -23.01
CA THR A 103 -25.52 -52.43 -23.68
C THR A 103 -26.06 -52.44 -25.10
#